data_AF-A0A9X2FPG8-F1
#
_entry.id   AF-A0A9X2FPG8-F1
#
_cell.length_a   1.000
_cell.length_b   1.000
_cell.length_c   1.000
_cell.angle_alpha   90.00
_cell.angle_beta   90.00
_cell.angle_gamma   90.00
#
_symmetry.space_group_name_H-M   'P 1'
#
loop_
_entity.id
_entity.type
_entity.pdbx_description
1 polymer ?
#
loop_
_entity_poly.entity_id
_entity_poly.type
_entity_poly.pdbx_seq_one_letter_code
_entity_poly.pdbx_strand_id
1 'polypeptide(L)'
;MLELLIARRGELVAKDDLLRDAWPDVIVSEDSLSQCISDIRRALGPRGAVLLRTVPRRGYVLEDEDVPAKALPGRTVRHGMMVAAAGLGWLWLPAGPVAPPETPGQVMAASALLDGRDWQRREANEQARMLLEAAVEDDPDDAVAWANLGLTYWLEVQHLAWGGGRREMAQAIELVKRAVALGGTASAHRLLAEMRLLSPFPEMRSLVDALANAQAAVTIAPDKADNLAVLAHVLALTGRGAEAVRHIERALRLDPTPPDWYRQVAGLSYLVSQEPARAAEAFGALHGAGTFTGTRWWPGWLLASSLAQSGRTGEAAAIIQAAAGRRPERSIAAVAQSLDGWSDRDSRERFLDGLRRAGLPG
;
A
#
# COMPACT_ATOMS: atom_id res chain seq x y z
N MET A 1 8.50 31.56 -8.13
CA MET A 1 8.96 30.21 -8.52
C MET A 1 9.11 30.03 -10.02
N LEU A 2 8.03 30.17 -10.81
CA LEU A 2 8.10 30.00 -12.27
C LEU A 2 9.13 30.95 -12.92
N GLU A 3 9.17 32.22 -12.50
CA GLU A 3 10.17 33.19 -12.94
C GLU A 3 11.62 32.75 -12.64
N LEU A 4 11.86 32.07 -11.50
CA LEU A 4 13.18 31.57 -11.13
C LEU A 4 13.61 30.36 -11.98
N LEU A 5 12.66 29.48 -12.30
CA LEU A 5 12.88 28.36 -13.23
C LEU A 5 13.08 28.84 -14.68
N ILE A 6 12.43 29.94 -15.06
CA ILE A 6 12.65 30.61 -16.36
C ILE A 6 14.00 31.32 -16.38
N ALA A 7 14.42 31.94 -15.28
CA ALA A 7 15.71 32.62 -15.19
C ALA A 7 16.91 31.65 -15.25
N ARG A 8 16.73 30.41 -14.76
CA ARG A 8 17.73 29.32 -14.82
C ARG A 8 17.32 28.21 -15.78
N ARG A 9 16.76 28.59 -16.94
CA ARG A 9 16.23 27.63 -17.92
C ARG A 9 17.32 26.71 -18.45
N GLY A 10 17.01 25.42 -18.57
CA GLY A 10 17.96 24.38 -18.97
C GLY A 10 18.94 23.97 -17.87
N GLU A 11 18.98 24.67 -16.75
CA GLU A 11 19.84 24.35 -15.60
C GLU A 11 19.08 23.57 -14.53
N LEU A 12 19.83 22.77 -13.77
CA LEU A 12 19.31 22.11 -12.59
C LEU A 12 19.21 23.12 -11.46
N VAL A 13 17.98 23.43 -11.05
CA VAL A 13 17.72 24.24 -9.86
C VAL A 13 17.47 23.31 -8.68
N ALA A 14 18.30 23.42 -7.64
CA ALA A 14 18.20 22.58 -6.46
C ALA A 14 16.91 22.86 -5.68
N LYS A 15 16.38 21.84 -4.98
CA LYS A 15 15.19 22.01 -4.11
C LYS A 15 15.42 23.09 -3.05
N ASP A 16 16.59 23.09 -2.42
CA ASP A 16 16.92 24.03 -1.34
C ASP A 16 17.01 25.47 -1.85
N ASP A 17 17.49 25.67 -3.09
CA ASP A 17 17.53 26.98 -3.73
C ASP A 17 16.12 27.46 -4.08
N LEU A 18 15.25 26.55 -4.55
CA LEU A 18 13.84 26.88 -4.83
C LEU A 18 13.06 27.24 -3.57
N LEU A 19 13.30 26.53 -2.46
CA LEU A 19 12.66 26.83 -1.18
C LEU A 19 13.15 28.16 -0.60
N ARG A 20 14.43 28.47 -0.76
CA ARG A 20 15.05 29.70 -0.27
C ARG A 20 14.69 30.93 -1.10
N ASP A 21 14.81 30.83 -2.41
CA ASP A 21 14.78 32.01 -3.30
C ASP A 21 13.34 32.35 -3.76
N ALA A 22 12.41 31.37 -3.76
CA ALA A 22 11.02 31.63 -4.15
C ALA A 22 10.14 32.11 -2.98
N TRP A 23 10.55 31.88 -1.73
CA TRP A 23 9.84 32.29 -0.52
C TRP A 23 10.80 32.80 0.56
N PRO A 24 11.43 33.98 0.35
CA PRO A 24 12.44 34.50 1.28
C PRO A 24 11.90 34.75 2.71
N ASP A 25 10.61 35.03 2.86
CA ASP A 25 10.00 35.46 4.12
C ASP A 25 8.94 34.49 4.70
N VAL A 26 8.86 33.25 4.17
CA VAL A 26 7.85 32.26 4.60
C VAL A 26 8.48 30.88 4.77
N ILE A 27 8.26 30.24 5.93
CA ILE A 27 8.67 28.85 6.15
C ILE A 27 7.74 27.93 5.36
N VAL A 28 8.24 27.39 4.25
CA VAL A 28 7.52 26.48 3.36
C VAL A 28 8.06 25.05 3.49
N SER A 29 7.17 24.05 3.49
CA SER A 29 7.55 22.64 3.52
C SER A 29 7.86 22.12 2.10
N GLU A 30 8.55 20.98 2.01
CA GLU A 30 8.77 20.29 0.72
C GLU A 30 7.45 19.93 0.00
N ASP A 31 6.36 19.77 0.75
CA ASP A 31 5.02 19.53 0.20
C ASP A 31 4.51 20.75 -0.58
N SER A 32 4.77 21.97 -0.08
CA SER A 32 4.39 23.21 -0.78
C SER A 32 5.16 23.40 -2.09
N LEU A 33 6.45 23.04 -2.11
CA LEU A 33 7.24 23.00 -3.34
C LEU A 33 6.68 21.98 -4.34
N SER A 34 6.34 20.78 -3.87
CA SER A 34 5.81 19.70 -4.70
C SER A 34 4.46 20.07 -5.33
N GLN A 35 3.59 20.74 -4.57
CA GLN A 35 2.33 21.27 -5.06
C GLN A 35 2.54 22.38 -6.10
N CYS A 36 3.44 23.34 -5.84
CA CYS A 36 3.72 24.44 -6.75
C CYS A 36 4.29 23.95 -8.10
N ILE A 37 5.17 22.94 -8.08
CA ILE A 37 5.67 22.28 -9.29
C ILE A 37 4.54 21.57 -10.06
N SER A 38 3.62 20.92 -9.34
CA SER A 38 2.47 20.26 -9.96
C SER A 38 1.52 21.25 -10.64
N ASP A 39 1.30 22.42 -10.03
CA ASP A 39 0.48 23.48 -10.60
C ASP A 39 1.13 24.13 -11.82
N ILE A 40 2.46 24.33 -11.79
CA ILE A 40 3.22 24.80 -12.98
C ILE A 40 3.11 23.79 -14.12
N ARG A 41 3.27 22.49 -13.86
CA ARG A 41 3.10 21.44 -14.90
C ARG A 41 1.71 21.46 -15.51
N ARG A 42 0.68 21.68 -14.70
CA ARG A 42 -0.71 21.80 -15.17
C ARG A 42 -0.88 23.03 -16.05
N ALA A 43 -0.30 24.17 -15.66
CA ALA A 43 -0.34 25.41 -16.44
C ALA A 43 0.41 25.30 -17.79
N LEU A 44 1.48 24.48 -17.85
CA LEU A 44 2.22 24.15 -19.08
C LEU A 44 1.50 23.12 -19.97
N GLY A 45 0.32 22.65 -19.58
CA GLY A 45 -0.50 21.76 -20.39
C GLY A 45 0.05 20.33 -20.52
N PRO A 46 -0.35 19.57 -21.55
CA PRO A 46 -0.03 18.14 -21.69
C PRO A 46 1.48 17.83 -21.72
N ARG A 47 2.32 18.78 -22.12
CA ARG A 47 3.78 18.65 -22.14
C ARG A 47 4.45 19.12 -20.85
N GLY A 48 3.70 19.59 -19.84
CA GLY A 48 4.27 20.18 -18.63
C GLY A 48 5.20 19.25 -17.86
N ALA A 49 4.92 17.95 -17.83
CA ALA A 49 5.80 16.96 -17.20
C ALA A 49 7.14 16.75 -17.96
N VAL A 50 7.15 16.97 -19.27
CA VAL A 50 8.34 16.89 -20.14
C VAL A 50 9.14 18.19 -20.05
N LEU A 51 8.45 19.33 -20.09
CA LEU A 51 9.06 20.66 -20.03
C LEU A 51 9.62 20.96 -18.65
N LEU A 52 8.98 20.52 -17.56
CA LEU A 52 9.47 20.70 -16.19
C LEU A 52 9.79 19.33 -15.56
N ARG A 53 11.02 18.87 -15.76
CA ARG A 53 11.47 17.54 -15.36
C ARG A 53 12.00 17.53 -13.93
N THR A 54 11.68 16.48 -13.19
CA THR A 54 12.29 16.22 -11.88
C THR A 54 13.58 15.43 -12.04
N VAL A 55 14.65 15.91 -11.40
CA VAL A 55 15.89 15.16 -11.24
C VAL A 55 15.90 14.60 -9.81
N PRO A 56 15.73 13.27 -9.64
CA PRO A 56 15.58 12.65 -8.32
C PRO A 56 16.70 13.07 -7.35
N ARG A 57 16.30 13.43 -6.13
CA ARG A 57 17.20 13.87 -5.03
C ARG A 57 18.06 15.10 -5.34
N ARG A 58 17.82 15.81 -6.45
CA ARG A 58 18.61 16.98 -6.85
C ARG A 58 17.78 18.23 -7.03
N GLY A 59 16.66 18.16 -7.77
CA GLY A 59 15.86 19.35 -8.05
C GLY A 59 15.04 19.25 -9.33
N TYR A 60 14.89 20.38 -10.02
CA TYR A 60 14.05 20.50 -11.22
C TYR A 60 14.78 21.21 -12.35
N VAL A 61 14.44 20.86 -13.59
CA VAL A 61 14.95 21.48 -14.81
C VAL A 61 13.77 21.89 -15.68
N LEU A 62 13.74 23.14 -16.13
CA LEU A 62 12.78 23.63 -17.11
C LEU A 62 13.45 23.65 -18.49
N GLU A 63 12.99 22.82 -19.42
CA GLU A 63 13.54 22.63 -20.78
C GLU A 63 12.77 23.47 -21.83
N ASP A 64 13.37 23.65 -23.02
CA ASP A 64 12.78 24.44 -24.12
C ASP A 64 11.75 23.64 -24.93
N GLU A 65 10.88 24.32 -25.68
CA GLU A 65 9.85 23.64 -26.50
C GLU A 65 10.42 22.85 -27.70
N ASP A 66 11.69 23.03 -28.05
CA ASP A 66 12.36 22.34 -29.17
C ASP A 66 13.80 21.90 -28.86
N VAL A 67 13.98 20.65 -28.40
CA VAL A 67 15.20 19.86 -28.62
C VAL A 67 14.83 18.36 -28.75
N PRO A 68 15.23 17.65 -29.83
CA PRO A 68 14.92 16.24 -30.01
C PRO A 68 15.75 15.35 -29.06
N ALA A 69 15.12 14.25 -28.61
CA ALA A 69 15.69 13.26 -27.69
C ALA A 69 17.12 12.84 -28.08
N LYS A 70 18.10 13.21 -27.25
CA LYS A 70 19.49 12.78 -27.42
C LYS A 70 19.61 11.30 -27.07
N ALA A 71 19.79 10.48 -28.10
CA ALA A 71 20.09 9.05 -28.01
C ALA A 71 21.38 8.80 -27.19
N LEU A 72 21.31 7.81 -26.30
CA LEU A 72 22.48 7.20 -25.68
C LEU A 72 23.32 6.48 -26.76
N PRO A 73 24.66 6.52 -26.70
CA PRO A 73 25.52 6.00 -27.78
C PRO A 73 25.43 4.48 -27.90
N GLY A 74 25.01 4.03 -29.09
CA GLY A 74 24.91 2.62 -29.46
C GLY A 74 26.28 1.94 -29.59
N ARG A 75 26.37 0.71 -29.07
CA ARG A 75 27.44 -0.23 -29.46
C ARG A 75 27.18 -0.63 -30.90
N THR A 76 28.15 -0.28 -31.74
CA THR A 76 28.22 -0.49 -33.18
C THR A 76 28.17 -1.97 -33.55
N VAL A 77 27.19 -2.32 -34.39
CA VAL A 77 27.23 -3.50 -35.25
C VAL A 77 28.13 -3.17 -36.45
N ARG A 78 29.11 -4.02 -36.73
CA ARG A 78 29.92 -3.94 -37.95
C ARG A 78 29.73 -5.23 -38.74
N HIS A 79 28.79 -5.22 -39.69
CA HIS A 79 28.70 -6.23 -40.74
C HIS A 79 29.35 -5.65 -42.00
N GLY A 80 30.52 -6.19 -42.36
CA GLY A 80 31.15 -6.04 -43.67
C GLY A 80 30.88 -7.28 -44.53
N MET A 81 30.70 -7.04 -45.83
CA MET A 81 30.24 -7.95 -46.88
C MET A 81 31.08 -9.22 -47.16
N MET A 82 30.34 -10.31 -47.45
CA MET A 82 30.39 -11.32 -48.54
C MET A 82 31.67 -12.05 -49.02
N VAL A 83 31.37 -13.26 -49.57
CA VAL A 83 32.08 -14.16 -50.53
C VAL A 83 32.82 -15.33 -49.85
N ALA A 84 32.72 -16.63 -50.19
CA ALA A 84 32.06 -17.42 -51.25
C ALA A 84 31.82 -18.90 -50.82
N ALA A 85 31.08 -19.61 -51.67
CA ALA A 85 30.67 -21.01 -51.70
C ALA A 85 31.72 -22.10 -51.38
N ALA A 86 31.28 -23.22 -50.79
CA ALA A 86 31.02 -24.50 -51.48
C ALA A 86 30.98 -25.70 -50.50
N GLY A 87 29.95 -26.56 -50.64
CA GLY A 87 30.12 -28.02 -50.54
C GLY A 87 29.72 -28.74 -49.25
N LEU A 88 28.75 -29.68 -49.42
CA LEU A 88 28.42 -30.87 -48.63
C LEU A 88 27.77 -30.63 -47.24
N GLY A 89 26.65 -31.21 -46.85
CA GLY A 89 25.82 -32.28 -47.40
C GLY A 89 24.97 -32.83 -46.25
N TRP A 90 23.65 -32.75 -46.40
CA TRP A 90 22.62 -33.68 -45.89
C TRP A 90 22.65 -34.13 -44.41
N LEU A 91 21.76 -33.55 -43.59
CA LEU A 91 20.80 -34.33 -42.80
C LEU A 91 19.58 -33.45 -42.46
N TRP A 92 18.47 -33.66 -43.16
CA TRP A 92 17.18 -33.01 -42.94
C TRP A 92 16.39 -33.84 -41.91
N LEU A 93 16.18 -33.30 -40.72
CA LEU A 93 15.07 -33.68 -39.84
C LEU A 93 14.03 -32.57 -39.96
N PRO A 94 12.73 -32.86 -40.16
CA PRO A 94 11.73 -31.81 -40.19
C PRO A 94 11.62 -31.21 -38.79
N ALA A 95 12.17 -30.01 -38.61
CA ALA A 95 11.80 -29.16 -37.49
C ALA A 95 10.30 -28.87 -37.65
N GLY A 96 9.49 -29.54 -36.84
CA GLY A 96 8.13 -29.07 -36.56
C GLY A 96 8.19 -27.62 -36.08
N PRO A 97 7.11 -26.85 -36.21
CA PRO A 97 7.11 -25.46 -35.77
C PRO A 97 7.59 -25.42 -34.32
N VAL A 98 8.77 -24.83 -34.10
CA VAL A 98 9.21 -24.48 -32.76
C VAL A 98 8.18 -23.47 -32.29
N ALA A 99 7.27 -23.91 -31.41
CA ALA A 99 6.34 -23.01 -30.75
C ALA A 99 7.18 -21.86 -30.17
N PRO A 100 6.77 -20.59 -30.38
CA PRO A 100 7.45 -19.49 -29.72
C PRO A 100 7.50 -19.80 -28.22
N PRO A 101 8.58 -19.43 -27.51
CA PRO A 101 8.66 -19.66 -26.07
C PRO A 101 7.38 -19.09 -25.45
N GLU A 102 6.60 -19.94 -24.78
CA GLU A 102 5.35 -19.55 -24.15
C GLU A 102 5.65 -18.37 -23.22
N THR A 103 5.19 -17.19 -23.62
CA THR A 103 5.08 -16.06 -22.71
C THR A 103 4.31 -16.56 -21.49
N PRO A 104 4.81 -16.35 -20.26
CA PRO A 104 4.03 -16.65 -19.05
C PRO A 104 2.60 -16.16 -19.26
N GLY A 105 1.60 -17.04 -19.06
CA GLY A 105 0.19 -16.67 -19.20
C GLY A 105 -0.06 -15.34 -18.50
N GLN A 106 -0.81 -14.42 -19.12
CA GLN A 106 -0.91 -13.02 -18.71
C GLN A 106 -1.15 -12.85 -17.19
N VAL A 107 -1.97 -13.71 -16.59
CA VAL A 107 -2.26 -13.77 -15.14
C VAL A 107 -1.04 -14.14 -14.29
N MET A 108 -0.20 -15.07 -14.75
CA MET A 108 1.05 -15.44 -14.07
C MET A 108 2.08 -14.31 -14.15
N ALA A 109 2.21 -13.68 -15.32
CA ALA A 109 3.07 -12.50 -15.48
C ALA A 109 2.62 -11.34 -14.58
N ALA A 110 1.31 -11.09 -14.50
CA ALA A 110 0.75 -10.08 -13.60
C ALA A 110 0.95 -10.44 -12.12
N SER A 111 0.71 -11.69 -11.73
CA SER A 111 0.95 -12.15 -10.35
C SER A 111 2.41 -11.94 -9.94
N ALA A 112 3.37 -12.22 -10.82
CA ALA A 112 4.78 -11.98 -10.54
C ALA A 112 5.12 -10.50 -10.30
N LEU A 113 4.46 -9.58 -11.01
CA LEU A 113 4.59 -8.13 -10.79
C LEU A 113 4.02 -7.71 -9.43
N LEU A 114 2.93 -8.34 -8.98
CA LEU A 114 2.26 -8.04 -7.72
C LEU A 114 2.95 -8.69 -6.50
N ASP A 115 3.51 -9.90 -6.67
CA ASP A 115 4.15 -10.70 -5.61
C ASP A 115 5.57 -10.24 -5.26
N GLY A 116 6.22 -9.49 -6.15
CA GLY A 116 7.65 -9.12 -6.06
C GLY A 116 8.06 -8.26 -4.85
N ARG A 117 7.16 -8.00 -3.89
CA ARG A 117 7.37 -7.16 -2.68
C ARG A 117 7.83 -5.72 -2.97
N ASP A 118 7.79 -5.30 -4.23
CA ASP A 118 8.00 -3.94 -4.74
C ASP A 118 6.65 -3.28 -5.08
N TRP A 119 5.62 -3.44 -4.23
CA TRP A 119 4.35 -2.70 -4.30
C TRP A 119 4.52 -1.17 -4.27
N GLN A 120 5.75 -0.67 -4.16
CA GLN A 120 6.12 0.74 -4.18
C GLN A 120 6.26 1.33 -5.59
N ARG A 121 6.27 0.51 -6.66
CA ARG A 121 6.38 1.02 -8.04
C ARG A 121 5.00 1.08 -8.70
N ARG A 122 4.53 2.30 -8.94
CA ARG A 122 3.29 2.59 -9.65
C ARG A 122 3.28 1.93 -11.03
N GLU A 123 4.43 1.92 -11.71
CA GLU A 123 4.58 1.38 -13.05
C GLU A 123 4.35 -0.14 -13.11
N ALA A 124 4.77 -0.88 -12.07
CA ALA A 124 4.54 -2.32 -12.01
C ALA A 124 3.06 -2.64 -11.79
N ASN A 125 2.36 -1.84 -10.99
CA ASN A 125 0.91 -1.96 -10.78
C ASN A 125 0.13 -1.66 -12.07
N GLU A 126 0.52 -0.61 -12.80
CA GLU A 126 -0.07 -0.27 -14.11
C GLU A 126 0.20 -1.36 -15.15
N GLN A 127 1.41 -1.95 -15.17
CA GLN A 127 1.72 -3.06 -16.05
C GLN A 127 0.93 -4.34 -15.72
N ALA A 128 0.80 -4.67 -14.44
CA ALA A 128 -0.04 -5.78 -14.00
C ALA A 128 -1.50 -5.57 -14.42
N ARG A 129 -2.02 -4.35 -14.25
CA ARG A 129 -3.39 -3.99 -14.64
C ARG A 129 -3.62 -4.22 -16.13
N MET A 130 -2.73 -3.75 -17.01
CA MET A 130 -2.86 -3.97 -18.46
C MET A 130 -2.90 -5.46 -18.83
N LEU A 131 -2.05 -6.28 -18.21
CA LEU A 131 -2.05 -7.73 -18.44
C LEU A 131 -3.34 -8.40 -17.96
N LEU A 132 -3.89 -7.93 -16.83
CA LEU A 132 -5.10 -8.48 -16.23
C LEU A 132 -6.37 -8.03 -16.96
N GLU A 133 -6.40 -6.82 -17.49
CA GLU A 133 -7.47 -6.32 -18.38
C GLU A 133 -7.56 -7.20 -19.64
N ALA A 134 -6.42 -7.49 -20.28
CA ALA A 134 -6.39 -8.43 -21.40
C ALA A 134 -6.83 -9.85 -20.99
N ALA A 135 -6.40 -10.33 -19.82
CA ALA A 135 -6.74 -11.67 -19.36
C ALA A 135 -8.24 -11.86 -19.12
N VAL A 136 -8.92 -10.86 -18.54
CA VAL A 136 -10.38 -10.94 -18.32
C VAL A 136 -11.20 -10.71 -19.59
N GLU A 137 -10.62 -10.07 -20.61
CA GLU A 137 -11.20 -9.99 -21.95
C GLU A 137 -11.09 -11.34 -22.68
N ASP A 138 -9.94 -12.01 -22.57
CA ASP A 138 -9.67 -13.31 -23.17
C ASP A 138 -10.46 -14.44 -22.47
N ASP A 139 -10.52 -14.43 -21.13
CA ASP A 139 -11.30 -15.37 -20.31
C ASP A 139 -12.12 -14.65 -19.23
N PRO A 140 -13.39 -14.29 -19.52
CA PRO A 140 -14.28 -13.61 -18.58
C PRO A 140 -14.67 -14.43 -17.34
N ASP A 141 -14.39 -15.74 -17.31
CA ASP A 141 -14.68 -16.63 -16.19
C ASP A 141 -13.44 -16.92 -15.33
N ASP A 142 -12.27 -16.34 -15.64
CA ASP A 142 -11.06 -16.46 -14.82
C ASP A 142 -11.19 -15.64 -13.52
N ALA A 143 -11.59 -16.32 -12.44
CA ALA A 143 -11.72 -15.74 -11.11
C ALA A 143 -10.40 -15.16 -10.56
N VAL A 144 -9.23 -15.71 -10.93
CA VAL A 144 -7.93 -15.23 -10.45
C VAL A 144 -7.58 -13.91 -11.13
N ALA A 145 -7.82 -13.80 -12.44
CA ALA A 145 -7.62 -12.57 -13.19
C ALA A 145 -8.46 -11.42 -12.63
N TRP A 146 -9.75 -11.65 -12.38
CA TRP A 146 -10.63 -10.65 -11.77
C TRP A 146 -10.18 -10.22 -10.37
N ALA A 147 -9.74 -11.17 -9.53
CA ALA A 147 -9.27 -10.87 -8.18
C ALA A 147 -8.00 -10.00 -8.20
N ASN A 148 -7.04 -10.36 -9.05
CA ASN A 148 -5.79 -9.61 -9.21
C ASN A 148 -6.04 -8.24 -9.86
N LEU A 149 -6.99 -8.13 -10.79
CA LEU A 149 -7.36 -6.84 -11.38
C LEU A 149 -7.89 -5.90 -10.30
N GLY A 150 -8.80 -6.41 -9.44
CA GLY A 150 -9.29 -5.69 -8.27
C GLY A 150 -8.18 -5.29 -7.30
N LEU A 151 -7.19 -6.16 -7.07
CA LEU A 151 -6.01 -5.84 -6.26
C LEU A 151 -5.26 -4.62 -6.81
N THR A 152 -5.11 -4.48 -8.12
CA THR A 152 -4.38 -3.32 -8.68
C THR A 152 -5.04 -1.98 -8.36
N TYR A 153 -6.37 -1.93 -8.30
CA TYR A 153 -7.11 -0.73 -7.91
C TYR A 153 -7.05 -0.49 -6.39
N TRP A 154 -7.09 -1.56 -5.60
CA TRP A 154 -6.92 -1.47 -4.15
C TRP A 154 -5.56 -0.92 -3.73
N LEU A 155 -4.49 -1.36 -4.38
CA LEU A 155 -3.14 -0.82 -4.15
C LEU A 155 -3.08 0.67 -4.48
N GLU A 156 -3.75 1.12 -5.55
CA GLU A 156 -3.85 2.54 -5.88
C GLU A 156 -4.56 3.36 -4.81
N VAL A 157 -5.60 2.80 -4.18
CA VAL A 157 -6.31 3.43 -3.04
C VAL A 157 -5.44 3.46 -1.78
N GLN A 158 -4.67 2.41 -1.51
CA GLN A 158 -3.77 2.37 -0.36
C GLN A 158 -2.57 3.34 -0.51
N HIS A 159 -2.15 3.62 -1.74
CA HIS A 159 -1.09 4.56 -2.05
C HIS A 159 -1.65 5.91 -2.50
N LEU A 160 -1.96 6.78 -1.54
CA LEU A 160 -2.52 8.13 -1.78
C LEU A 160 -1.76 8.93 -2.86
N ALA A 161 -0.44 8.76 -2.98
CA ALA A 161 0.39 9.41 -3.99
C ALA A 161 0.09 8.97 -5.43
N TRP A 162 -0.58 7.83 -5.63
CA TRP A 162 -0.93 7.30 -6.94
C TRP A 162 -2.26 7.87 -7.45
N GLY A 163 -3.10 8.41 -6.56
CA GLY A 163 -4.33 9.12 -6.91
C GLY A 163 -5.61 8.29 -6.79
N GLY A 164 -5.55 7.08 -6.20
CA GLY A 164 -6.71 6.23 -6.01
C GLY A 164 -7.72 6.85 -5.06
N GLY A 165 -8.98 6.95 -5.52
CA GLY A 165 -10.06 7.58 -4.77
C GLY A 165 -11.25 6.65 -4.56
N ARG A 166 -12.41 7.28 -4.32
CA ARG A 166 -13.69 6.57 -4.09
C ARG A 166 -14.07 5.69 -5.26
N ARG A 167 -13.78 6.14 -6.49
CA ARG A 167 -14.11 5.41 -7.73
C ARG A 167 -13.29 4.14 -7.84
N GLU A 168 -11.97 4.24 -7.65
CA GLU A 168 -11.04 3.11 -7.73
C GLU A 168 -11.36 2.09 -6.63
N MET A 169 -11.74 2.54 -5.43
CA MET A 169 -12.19 1.65 -4.37
C MET A 169 -13.48 0.89 -4.73
N ALA A 170 -14.49 1.59 -5.28
CA ALA A 170 -15.72 0.95 -5.72
C ALA A 170 -15.44 -0.08 -6.82
N GLN A 171 -14.59 0.27 -7.79
CA GLN A 171 -14.18 -0.64 -8.86
C GLN A 171 -13.43 -1.86 -8.30
N ALA A 172 -12.48 -1.66 -7.38
CA ALA A 172 -11.76 -2.75 -6.74
C ALA A 172 -12.70 -3.76 -6.06
N ILE A 173 -13.68 -3.27 -5.29
CA ILE A 173 -14.67 -4.13 -4.62
C ILE A 173 -15.48 -4.93 -5.63
N GLU A 174 -15.99 -4.29 -6.70
CA GLU A 174 -16.84 -4.98 -7.68
C GLU A 174 -16.07 -6.05 -8.48
N LEU A 175 -14.81 -5.79 -8.83
CA LEU A 175 -13.95 -6.76 -9.50
C LEU A 175 -13.69 -7.99 -8.62
N VAL A 176 -13.38 -7.80 -7.34
CA VAL A 176 -13.15 -8.93 -6.42
C VAL A 176 -14.45 -9.65 -6.09
N LYS A 177 -15.59 -8.95 -6.00
CA LYS A 177 -16.91 -9.60 -5.90
C LYS A 177 -17.19 -10.50 -7.10
N ARG A 178 -16.86 -10.05 -8.31
CA ARG A 178 -17.00 -10.87 -9.53
C ARG A 178 -16.13 -12.13 -9.44
N ALA A 179 -14.88 -12.00 -9.00
CA ALA A 179 -14.00 -13.14 -8.73
C ALA A 179 -14.62 -14.13 -7.73
N VAL A 180 -15.17 -13.63 -6.61
CA VAL A 180 -15.85 -14.47 -5.61
C VAL A 180 -17.06 -15.20 -6.21
N ALA A 181 -17.87 -14.50 -7.02
CA ALA A 181 -19.05 -15.09 -7.67
C ALA A 181 -18.71 -16.20 -8.68
N LEU A 182 -17.49 -16.19 -9.24
CA LEU A 182 -16.97 -17.20 -10.17
C LEU A 182 -16.34 -18.41 -9.46
N GLY A 183 -16.55 -18.59 -8.16
CA GLY A 183 -15.91 -19.64 -7.37
C GLY A 183 -14.54 -19.22 -6.84
N GLY A 184 -14.45 -17.98 -6.36
CA GLY A 184 -13.19 -17.32 -6.01
C GLY A 184 -12.29 -18.10 -5.05
N THR A 185 -10.99 -17.86 -5.20
CA THR A 185 -9.96 -18.49 -4.38
C THR A 185 -9.96 -17.96 -2.93
N ALA A 186 -9.21 -18.62 -2.05
CA ALA A 186 -8.96 -18.09 -0.70
C ALA A 186 -8.39 -16.66 -0.72
N SER A 187 -7.57 -16.32 -1.73
CA SER A 187 -6.99 -14.97 -1.88
C SER A 187 -8.07 -13.94 -2.25
N ALA A 188 -8.99 -14.28 -3.16
CA ALA A 188 -10.09 -13.40 -3.53
C ALA A 188 -11.00 -13.09 -2.34
N HIS A 189 -11.36 -14.11 -1.56
CA HIS A 189 -12.11 -13.94 -0.32
C HIS A 189 -11.33 -13.10 0.71
N ARG A 190 -10.04 -13.36 0.94
CA ARG A 190 -9.23 -12.56 1.86
C ARG A 190 -9.17 -11.09 1.42
N LEU A 191 -8.95 -10.83 0.14
CA LEU A 191 -8.86 -9.47 -0.42
C LEU A 191 -10.19 -8.71 -0.25
N LEU A 192 -11.32 -9.36 -0.55
CA LEU A 192 -12.63 -8.74 -0.31
C LEU A 192 -12.87 -8.47 1.17
N ALA A 193 -12.41 -9.35 2.06
CA ALA A 193 -12.50 -9.13 3.49
C ALA A 193 -11.70 -7.90 3.94
N GLU A 194 -10.44 -7.78 3.49
CA GLU A 194 -9.59 -6.62 3.75
C GLU A 194 -10.20 -5.33 3.23
N MET A 195 -10.69 -5.31 1.98
CA MET A 195 -11.36 -4.16 1.38
C MET A 195 -12.57 -3.69 2.20
N ARG A 196 -13.43 -4.63 2.60
CA ARG A 196 -14.65 -4.32 3.38
C ARG A 196 -14.34 -3.98 4.84
N LEU A 197 -13.17 -4.35 5.34
CA LEU A 197 -12.70 -3.98 6.68
C LEU A 197 -12.01 -2.61 6.71
N LEU A 198 -11.09 -2.39 5.76
CA LEU A 198 -10.07 -1.33 5.80
C LEU A 198 -10.33 -0.19 4.81
N SER A 199 -11.46 -0.20 4.09
CA SER A 199 -11.80 0.89 3.18
C SER A 199 -11.64 2.26 3.85
N PRO A 200 -10.92 3.20 3.22
CA PRO A 200 -10.83 4.57 3.73
C PRO A 200 -12.16 5.32 3.62
N PHE A 201 -13.14 4.76 2.88
CA PHE A 201 -14.48 5.31 2.72
C PHE A 201 -15.47 4.53 3.62
N PRO A 202 -15.99 5.16 4.70
CA PRO A 202 -16.83 4.49 5.69
C PRO A 202 -18.04 3.76 5.13
N GLU A 203 -18.69 4.31 4.10
CA GLU A 203 -19.89 3.73 3.49
C GLU A 203 -19.60 2.48 2.65
N MET A 204 -18.33 2.23 2.31
CA MET A 204 -17.89 1.02 1.61
C MET A 204 -17.37 -0.07 2.56
N ARG A 205 -17.38 0.19 3.88
CA ARG A 205 -17.06 -0.85 4.87
C ARG A 205 -18.28 -1.69 5.21
N SER A 206 -18.04 -2.96 5.50
CA SER A 206 -19.06 -3.90 5.96
C SER A 206 -18.38 -4.98 6.79
N LEU A 207 -18.52 -4.91 8.12
CA LEU A 207 -17.96 -5.93 9.02
C LEU A 207 -18.61 -7.30 8.80
N VAL A 208 -19.88 -7.31 8.36
CA VAL A 208 -20.60 -8.53 8.00
C VAL A 208 -19.96 -9.21 6.80
N ASP A 209 -19.75 -8.46 5.71
CA ASP A 209 -19.10 -9.01 4.51
C ASP A 209 -17.64 -9.37 4.78
N ALA A 210 -16.94 -8.57 5.57
CA ALA A 210 -15.56 -8.83 5.94
C ALA A 210 -15.44 -10.14 6.72
N LEU A 211 -16.32 -10.38 7.70
CA LEU A 211 -16.31 -11.60 8.50
C LEU A 211 -16.64 -12.83 7.66
N ALA A 212 -17.67 -12.75 6.81
CA ALA A 212 -18.08 -13.85 5.95
C ALA A 212 -16.96 -14.26 4.98
N ASN A 213 -16.31 -13.29 4.35
CA ASN A 213 -15.22 -13.54 3.42
C ASN A 213 -13.92 -13.99 4.12
N ALA A 214 -13.57 -13.42 5.27
CA ALA A 214 -12.42 -13.89 6.03
C ALA A 214 -12.59 -15.34 6.50
N GLN A 215 -13.80 -15.71 6.92
CA GLN A 215 -14.12 -17.09 7.28
C GLN A 215 -14.02 -18.03 6.06
N ALA A 216 -14.55 -17.62 4.90
CA ALA A 216 -14.43 -18.38 3.67
C ALA A 216 -12.96 -18.60 3.26
N ALA A 217 -12.12 -17.56 3.34
CA ALA A 217 -10.69 -17.67 3.06
C ALA A 217 -9.97 -18.69 3.96
N VAL A 218 -10.27 -18.70 5.26
CA VAL A 218 -9.73 -19.68 6.21
C VAL A 218 -10.29 -21.08 5.95
N THR A 219 -11.55 -21.22 5.56
CA THR A 219 -12.14 -22.53 5.20
C THR A 219 -11.45 -23.13 3.97
N ILE A 220 -11.18 -22.33 2.94
CA ILE A 220 -10.53 -22.79 1.70
C ILE A 220 -9.05 -23.09 1.95
N ALA A 221 -8.35 -22.25 2.72
CA ALA A 221 -6.92 -22.41 2.99
C ALA A 221 -6.60 -22.15 4.48
N PRO A 222 -6.75 -23.17 5.34
CA PRO A 222 -6.69 -23.01 6.80
C PRO A 222 -5.29 -22.76 7.37
N ASP A 223 -4.24 -23.10 6.62
CA ASP A 223 -2.83 -22.93 7.02
C ASP A 223 -2.16 -21.71 6.36
N LYS A 224 -2.93 -20.84 5.72
CA LYS A 224 -2.41 -19.56 5.20
C LYS A 224 -2.45 -18.52 6.32
N ALA A 225 -1.26 -18.07 6.73
CA ALA A 225 -1.08 -17.14 7.84
C ALA A 225 -1.84 -15.81 7.61
N ASP A 226 -1.83 -15.27 6.39
CA ASP A 226 -2.54 -14.02 6.06
C ASP A 226 -4.06 -14.16 6.25
N ASN A 227 -4.64 -15.31 5.87
CA ASN A 227 -6.07 -15.56 6.04
C ASN A 227 -6.46 -15.58 7.52
N LEU A 228 -5.64 -16.23 8.35
CA LEU A 228 -5.83 -16.28 9.80
C LEU A 228 -5.69 -14.90 10.44
N ALA A 229 -4.72 -14.10 10.01
CA ALA A 229 -4.49 -12.77 10.54
C ALA A 229 -5.60 -11.78 10.15
N VAL A 230 -6.13 -11.85 8.91
CA VAL A 230 -7.30 -11.05 8.50
C VAL A 230 -8.55 -11.45 9.29
N LEU A 231 -8.81 -12.75 9.45
CA LEU A 231 -9.93 -13.22 10.28
C LEU A 231 -9.80 -12.73 11.73
N ALA A 232 -8.61 -12.83 12.31
CA ALA A 232 -8.36 -12.29 13.65
C ALA A 232 -8.62 -10.79 13.74
N HIS A 233 -8.25 -10.01 12.72
CA HIS A 233 -8.50 -8.57 12.69
C HIS A 233 -10.00 -8.24 12.72
N VAL A 234 -10.80 -8.92 11.88
CA VAL A 234 -12.25 -8.73 11.88
C VAL A 234 -12.87 -9.15 13.22
N LEU A 235 -12.43 -10.27 13.78
CA LEU A 235 -12.89 -10.76 15.09
C LEU A 235 -12.58 -9.77 16.21
N ALA A 236 -11.38 -9.19 16.22
CA ALA A 236 -10.99 -8.21 17.24
C ALA A 236 -11.83 -6.93 17.16
N LEU A 237 -12.04 -6.37 15.97
CA LEU A 237 -12.83 -5.15 15.77
C LEU A 237 -14.33 -5.34 16.07
N THR A 238 -14.80 -6.59 16.01
CA THR A 238 -16.17 -6.99 16.36
C THR A 238 -16.31 -7.48 17.82
N GLY A 239 -15.26 -7.39 18.64
CA GLY A 239 -15.29 -7.73 20.07
C GLY A 239 -15.09 -9.21 20.40
N ARG A 240 -14.84 -10.08 19.41
CA ARG A 240 -14.61 -11.53 19.58
C ARG A 240 -13.15 -11.83 19.95
N GLY A 241 -12.66 -11.18 21.01
CA GLY A 241 -11.23 -11.17 21.41
C GLY A 241 -10.60 -12.55 21.58
N ALA A 242 -11.25 -13.45 22.33
CA ALA A 242 -10.71 -14.80 22.57
C ALA A 242 -10.56 -15.62 21.28
N GLU A 243 -11.43 -15.41 20.29
CA GLU A 243 -11.32 -16.09 18.99
C GLU A 243 -10.23 -15.45 18.13
N ALA A 244 -10.14 -14.11 18.15
CA ALA A 244 -9.10 -13.36 17.47
C ALA A 244 -7.70 -13.81 17.93
N VAL A 245 -7.50 -13.94 19.25
CA VAL A 245 -6.25 -14.45 19.86
C VAL A 245 -5.87 -15.82 19.31
N ARG A 246 -6.80 -16.77 19.26
CA ARG A 246 -6.52 -18.12 18.74
C ARG A 246 -6.02 -18.09 17.29
N HIS A 247 -6.65 -17.28 16.44
CA HIS A 247 -6.28 -17.19 15.03
C HIS A 247 -4.95 -16.46 14.80
N ILE A 248 -4.73 -15.31 15.46
CA ILE A 248 -3.50 -14.54 15.26
C ILE A 248 -2.27 -15.24 15.81
N GLU A 249 -2.38 -15.95 16.93
CA GLU A 249 -1.28 -16.75 17.46
C GLU A 249 -0.92 -17.91 16.53
N ARG A 250 -1.92 -18.51 15.86
CA ARG A 250 -1.65 -19.52 14.82
C ARG A 250 -0.95 -18.90 13.62
N ALA A 251 -1.37 -17.72 13.16
CA ALA A 251 -0.71 -17.01 12.08
C ALA A 251 0.77 -16.71 12.40
N LEU A 252 1.04 -16.19 13.61
CA LEU A 252 2.40 -15.89 14.10
C LEU A 252 3.28 -17.14 14.24
N ARG A 253 2.71 -18.34 14.48
CA ARG A 253 3.47 -19.60 14.50
C ARG A 253 3.80 -20.13 13.10
N LEU A 254 2.95 -19.86 12.12
CA LEU A 254 3.11 -20.33 10.74
C LEU A 254 4.14 -19.52 9.96
N ASP A 255 4.34 -18.25 10.31
CA ASP A 255 5.33 -17.37 9.69
C ASP A 255 6.50 -17.10 10.65
N PRO A 256 7.72 -17.60 10.38
CA PRO A 256 8.92 -17.34 11.20
C PRO A 256 9.35 -15.86 11.23
N THR A 257 8.95 -15.07 10.23
CA THR A 257 9.29 -13.66 10.08
C THR A 257 8.03 -12.84 9.80
N PRO A 258 7.07 -12.81 10.74
CA PRO A 258 5.75 -12.28 10.47
C PRO A 258 5.82 -10.77 10.18
N PRO A 259 5.03 -10.26 9.22
CA PRO A 259 4.94 -8.84 8.94
C PRO A 259 4.51 -8.03 10.18
N ASP A 260 4.91 -6.77 10.26
CA ASP A 260 4.55 -5.87 11.37
C ASP A 260 3.04 -5.80 11.63
N TRP A 261 2.23 -5.86 10.57
CA TRP A 261 0.77 -5.80 10.70
C TRP A 261 0.18 -6.99 11.45
N TYR A 262 0.83 -8.16 11.44
CA TYR A 262 0.40 -9.30 12.29
C TYR A 262 0.53 -8.95 13.76
N ARG A 263 1.64 -8.29 14.14
CA ARG A 263 1.86 -7.88 15.54
C ARG A 263 0.87 -6.79 15.95
N GLN A 264 0.46 -5.92 15.03
CA GLN A 264 -0.60 -4.94 15.28
C GLN A 264 -1.94 -5.63 15.57
N VAL A 265 -2.31 -6.62 14.75
CA VAL A 265 -3.53 -7.42 14.96
C VAL A 265 -3.45 -8.22 16.27
N ALA A 266 -2.27 -8.76 16.61
CA ALA A 266 -2.05 -9.48 17.86
C ALA A 266 -2.26 -8.57 19.06
N GLY A 267 -1.64 -7.39 19.06
CA GLY A 267 -1.82 -6.40 20.12
C GLY A 267 -3.28 -5.99 20.29
N LEU A 268 -4.00 -5.74 19.19
CA LEU A 268 -5.42 -5.42 19.24
C LEU A 268 -6.24 -6.59 19.82
N SER A 269 -5.94 -7.82 19.38
CA SER A 269 -6.62 -9.03 19.85
C SER A 269 -6.42 -9.25 21.35
N TYR A 270 -5.20 -9.09 21.85
CA TYR A 270 -4.89 -9.17 23.28
C TYR A 270 -5.59 -8.07 24.07
N LEU A 271 -5.61 -6.84 23.56
CA LEU A 271 -6.27 -5.73 24.24
C LEU A 271 -7.79 -5.96 24.36
N VAL A 272 -8.44 -6.38 23.29
CA VAL A 272 -9.88 -6.73 23.27
C VAL A 272 -10.16 -7.94 24.17
N SER A 273 -9.22 -8.89 24.26
CA SER A 273 -9.28 -10.05 25.15
C SER A 273 -8.88 -9.75 26.61
N GLN A 274 -8.69 -8.47 26.97
CA GLN A 274 -8.31 -8.00 28.31
C GLN A 274 -6.95 -8.53 28.81
N GLU A 275 -5.99 -8.65 27.90
CA GLU A 275 -4.60 -9.02 28.19
C GLU A 275 -3.64 -7.84 27.90
N PRO A 276 -3.76 -6.70 28.62
CA PRO A 276 -3.10 -5.46 28.27
C PRO A 276 -1.56 -5.53 28.34
N ALA A 277 -1.00 -6.39 29.19
CA ALA A 277 0.46 -6.58 29.25
C ALA A 277 1.00 -7.20 27.96
N ARG A 278 0.37 -8.26 27.45
CA ARG A 278 0.70 -8.89 26.18
C ARG A 278 0.45 -7.96 25.00
N ALA A 279 -0.62 -7.17 25.06
CA ALA A 279 -0.89 -6.13 24.06
C ALA A 279 0.26 -5.10 24.01
N ALA A 280 0.72 -4.62 25.17
CA ALA A 280 1.84 -3.68 25.27
C ALA A 280 3.15 -4.25 24.72
N GLU A 281 3.43 -5.54 24.96
CA GLU A 281 4.59 -6.22 24.37
C GLU A 281 4.51 -6.30 22.84
N ALA A 282 3.35 -6.70 22.30
CA ALA A 282 3.13 -6.83 20.87
C ALA A 282 3.28 -5.48 20.14
N PHE A 283 2.69 -4.41 20.68
CA PHE A 283 2.84 -3.07 20.13
C PHE A 283 4.22 -2.46 20.40
N GLY A 284 4.83 -2.79 21.54
CA GLY A 284 6.16 -2.31 21.93
C GLY A 284 7.25 -2.76 20.97
N ALA A 285 7.13 -3.98 20.43
CA ALA A 285 8.04 -4.49 19.39
C ALA A 285 8.01 -3.68 18.08
N LEU A 286 6.92 -2.94 17.83
CA LEU A 286 6.78 -2.04 16.68
C LEU A 286 7.25 -0.61 17.01
N HIS A 287 7.52 -0.32 18.29
CA HIS A 287 7.80 1.04 18.71
C HIS A 287 9.21 1.48 18.33
N GLY A 288 9.33 2.61 17.61
CA GLY A 288 10.62 3.15 17.16
C GLY A 288 11.09 2.68 15.78
N ALA A 289 10.42 1.69 15.16
CA ALA A 289 10.79 1.15 13.84
C ALA A 289 10.32 2.00 12.64
N GLY A 290 9.98 3.27 12.84
CA GLY A 290 9.40 4.13 11.79
C GLY A 290 7.96 3.75 11.38
N THR A 291 7.37 2.71 11.96
CA THR A 291 6.01 2.19 11.71
C THR A 291 4.88 3.16 12.12
N PHE A 292 5.24 4.38 12.54
CA PHE A 292 4.33 5.42 13.01
C PHE A 292 4.40 6.70 12.16
N THR A 293 4.94 6.66 10.96
CA THR A 293 5.16 7.87 10.14
C THR A 293 3.92 8.29 9.32
N GLY A 294 2.79 7.58 9.45
CA GLY A 294 1.54 7.91 8.76
C GLY A 294 0.62 8.91 9.48
N THR A 295 -0.39 9.37 8.75
CA THR A 295 -1.48 10.26 9.20
C THR A 295 -2.36 9.67 10.30
N ARG A 296 -2.35 8.34 10.51
CA ARG A 296 -3.13 7.64 11.53
C ARG A 296 -2.20 6.95 12.52
N TRP A 297 -2.25 7.36 13.80
CA TRP A 297 -1.30 6.90 14.84
C TRP A 297 -1.90 5.85 15.79
N TRP A 298 -2.85 5.06 15.29
CA TRP A 298 -3.57 4.05 16.07
C TRP A 298 -2.66 3.09 16.86
N PRO A 299 -1.58 2.50 16.29
CA PRO A 299 -0.76 1.57 17.05
C PRO A 299 -0.03 2.23 18.24
N GLY A 300 0.26 3.54 18.16
CA GLY A 300 0.82 4.30 19.28
C GLY A 300 -0.19 4.58 20.39
N TRP A 301 -1.43 4.93 20.02
CA TRP A 301 -2.53 5.04 20.99
C TRP A 301 -2.85 3.69 21.64
N LEU A 302 -2.87 2.61 20.86
CA LEU A 302 -3.07 1.24 21.36
C LEU A 302 -1.95 0.83 22.32
N LEU A 303 -0.69 1.17 22.04
CA LEU A 303 0.42 0.96 22.96
C LEU A 303 0.24 1.74 24.27
N ALA A 304 -0.03 3.05 24.19
CA ALA A 304 -0.22 3.88 25.38
C ALA A 304 -1.36 3.37 26.27
N SER A 305 -2.50 3.02 25.65
CA SER A 305 -3.64 2.44 26.35
C SER A 305 -3.30 1.09 27.00
N SER A 306 -2.58 0.22 26.28
CA SER A 306 -2.15 -1.10 26.79
C SER A 306 -1.17 -0.97 27.96
N LEU A 307 -0.21 -0.05 27.88
CA LEU A 307 0.73 0.26 28.97
C LEU A 307 -0.02 0.79 30.20
N ALA A 308 -0.93 1.73 30.02
CA ALA A 308 -1.69 2.29 31.13
C ALA A 308 -2.58 1.23 31.80
N GLN A 309 -3.28 0.40 31.02
CA GLN A 309 -4.14 -0.67 31.52
C GLN A 309 -3.36 -1.77 32.25
N SER A 310 -2.11 -2.04 31.86
CA SER A 310 -1.19 -2.95 32.55
C SER A 310 -0.47 -2.33 33.76
N GLY A 311 -0.82 -1.10 34.16
CA GLY A 311 -0.25 -0.42 35.33
C GLY A 311 1.05 0.35 35.07
N ARG A 312 1.57 0.32 33.84
CA ARG A 312 2.79 1.01 33.41
C ARG A 312 2.49 2.45 32.98
N THR A 313 1.84 3.21 33.87
CA THR A 313 1.30 4.55 33.56
C THR A 313 2.39 5.58 33.23
N GLY A 314 3.57 5.49 33.85
CA GLY A 314 4.70 6.37 33.53
C GLY A 314 5.19 6.21 32.10
N GLU A 315 5.30 4.97 31.61
CA GLU A 315 5.67 4.68 30.22
C GLU A 315 4.56 5.11 29.26
N ALA A 316 3.30 4.84 29.62
CA ALA A 316 2.15 5.30 28.83
C ALA A 316 2.16 6.83 28.65
N ALA A 317 2.40 7.58 29.73
CA ALA A 317 2.50 9.05 29.68
C ALA A 317 3.65 9.53 28.78
N ALA A 318 4.80 8.86 28.81
CA ALA A 318 5.91 9.16 27.90
C ALA A 318 5.52 8.98 26.43
N ILE A 319 4.72 7.95 26.10
CA ILE A 319 4.19 7.72 24.75
C ILE A 319 3.24 8.85 24.33
N ILE A 320 2.34 9.30 25.22
CA ILE A 320 1.44 10.43 24.95
C ILE A 320 2.24 11.73 24.73
N GLN A 321 3.23 12.01 25.58
CA GLN A 321 4.07 13.21 25.47
C GLN A 321 4.90 13.21 24.19
N ALA A 322 5.47 12.07 23.79
CA ALA A 322 6.23 11.96 22.54
C ALA A 322 5.36 12.15 21.28
N ALA A 323 4.05 11.91 21.39
CA ALA A 323 3.09 12.19 20.34
C ALA A 323 2.69 13.67 20.26
N ALA A 324 2.83 14.43 21.35
CA ALA A 324 2.45 15.84 21.42
C ALA A 324 3.21 16.68 20.38
N GLY A 325 2.48 17.38 19.52
CA GLY A 325 3.04 18.22 18.46
C GLY A 325 3.29 17.52 17.11
N ARG A 326 3.18 16.20 17.03
CA ARG A 326 3.39 15.44 15.78
C ARG A 326 2.11 14.83 15.19
N ARG A 327 0.98 14.91 15.91
CA ARG A 327 -0.24 14.15 15.61
C ARG A 327 -1.50 15.02 15.50
N PRO A 328 -2.47 14.60 14.65
CA PRO A 328 -3.75 15.30 14.50
C PRO A 328 -4.67 15.08 15.71
N GLU A 329 -4.74 13.88 16.30
CA GLU A 329 -5.56 13.65 17.49
C GLU A 329 -4.86 14.16 18.76
N ARG A 330 -5.47 15.15 19.42
CA ARG A 330 -4.92 15.78 20.64
C ARG A 330 -5.77 15.56 21.89
N SER A 331 -6.88 14.85 21.75
CA SER A 331 -7.81 14.56 22.82
C SER A 331 -8.44 13.18 22.68
N ILE A 332 -9.04 12.68 23.77
CA ILE A 332 -9.85 11.47 23.81
C ILE A 332 -10.98 11.57 22.80
N ALA A 333 -11.68 12.72 22.73
CA ALA A 333 -12.72 12.94 21.74
C ALA A 333 -12.21 12.82 20.30
N ALA A 334 -11.03 13.38 19.99
CA ALA A 334 -10.44 13.29 18.65
C ALA A 334 -10.05 11.85 18.29
N VAL A 335 -9.46 11.10 19.24
CA VAL A 335 -9.17 9.68 19.04
C VAL A 335 -10.47 8.89 18.83
N ALA A 336 -11.49 9.11 19.67
CA ALA A 336 -12.76 8.42 19.56
C ALA A 336 -13.45 8.64 18.19
N GLN A 337 -13.37 9.85 17.64
CA GLN A 337 -13.85 10.16 16.29
C GLN A 337 -13.03 9.45 15.20
N SER A 338 -11.74 9.22 15.46
CA SER A 338 -10.87 8.48 14.53
C SER A 338 -11.00 6.97 14.64
N LEU A 339 -11.76 6.41 15.61
CA LEU A 339 -12.02 4.97 15.82
C LEU A 339 -13.02 4.35 14.84
N ASP A 340 -12.93 4.78 13.60
CA ASP A 340 -13.71 4.26 12.49
C ASP A 340 -13.52 2.74 12.34
N GLY A 341 -14.61 1.96 12.44
CA GLY A 341 -14.64 0.52 12.12
C GLY A 341 -14.50 -0.42 13.32
N TRP A 342 -14.21 0.12 14.51
CA TRP A 342 -14.28 -0.64 15.76
C TRP A 342 -15.72 -0.60 16.30
N SER A 343 -16.47 -1.68 16.12
CA SER A 343 -17.90 -1.72 16.44
C SER A 343 -18.21 -2.07 17.89
N ASP A 344 -17.35 -2.84 18.54
CA ASP A 344 -17.53 -3.23 19.94
C ASP A 344 -17.34 -2.04 20.89
N ARG A 345 -18.44 -1.56 21.48
CA ARG A 345 -18.44 -0.35 22.33
C ARG A 345 -17.65 -0.54 23.62
N ASP A 346 -17.71 -1.73 24.21
CA ASP A 346 -17.12 -1.98 25.51
C ASP A 346 -15.59 -2.01 25.43
N SER A 347 -15.02 -2.71 24.43
CA SER A 347 -13.57 -2.70 24.22
C SER A 347 -13.08 -1.33 23.78
N ARG A 348 -13.89 -0.60 23.00
CA ARG A 348 -13.58 0.77 22.62
C ARG A 348 -13.50 1.70 23.82
N GLU A 349 -14.45 1.60 24.75
CA GLU A 349 -14.44 2.44 25.96
C GLU A 349 -13.27 2.07 26.89
N ARG A 350 -12.97 0.78 27.06
CA ARG A 350 -11.75 0.35 27.80
C ARG A 350 -10.47 0.91 27.19
N PHE A 351 -10.37 0.88 25.87
CA PHE A 351 -9.26 1.48 25.15
C PHE A 351 -9.14 2.99 25.44
N LEU A 352 -10.25 3.74 25.37
CA LEU A 352 -10.26 5.17 25.66
C LEU A 352 -9.95 5.46 27.15
N ASP A 353 -10.44 4.65 28.08
CA ASP A 353 -10.09 4.72 29.50
C ASP A 353 -8.58 4.56 29.73
N GLY A 354 -7.95 3.61 29.05
CA GLY A 354 -6.50 3.45 29.06
C GLY A 354 -5.77 4.72 28.60
N LEU A 355 -6.28 5.43 27.59
CA LEU A 355 -5.71 6.70 27.16
C LEU A 355 -5.92 7.83 28.18
N ARG A 356 -7.07 7.88 28.86
CA ARG A 356 -7.31 8.82 29.97
C ARG A 356 -6.30 8.60 31.09
N ARG A 357 -6.08 7.32 31.46
CA ARG A 357 -5.07 6.90 32.45
C ARG A 357 -3.64 7.19 32.01
N ALA A 358 -3.37 7.20 30.70
CA ALA A 358 -2.09 7.62 30.12
C ALA A 358 -1.89 9.14 30.12
N GLY A 359 -2.92 9.93 30.47
CA GLY A 359 -2.85 11.39 30.54
C GLY A 359 -3.19 12.10 29.23
N LEU A 360 -3.88 11.44 28.29
CA LEU A 360 -4.41 12.13 27.11
C LEU A 360 -5.56 13.07 27.52
N PRO A 361 -5.56 14.35 27.10
CA PRO A 361 -6.63 15.30 27.42
C PRO A 361 -8.01 14.83 26.95
N GLY A 362 -9.08 15.24 27.65
CA GLY A 362 -10.48 14.91 27.33
C GLY A 362 -10.93 15.38 25.95
#